data_AF-A0A2V8HPF6-F1
#
_entry.id   AF-A0A2V8HPF6-F1
#
_cell.length_a   1.000
_cell.length_b   1.000
_cell.length_c   1.000
_cell.angle_alpha   90.00
_cell.angle_beta   90.00
_cell.angle_gamma   90.00
#
_symmetry.space_group_name_H-M   'P 1'
#
loop_
_entity.id
_entity.type
_entity.pdbx_description
1 polymer ?
#
loop_
_entity_poly.entity_id
_entity_poly.type
_entity_poly.pdbx_seq_one_letter_code
_entity_poly.pdbx_strand_id
1 'polypeptide(L)'
;LPIKIVQTPKETLMLFEEFTVFRQIFTDGRKLPVDPQPTFFGYSVAHWEQNTFVVESAGFNDKTYIDGEGLPHSEDLQITERYRRPDFGHLVIEFTFTDPKNYERPWTATVPFNLMPDTELNEHLCENEKDHDLLYRK
;
A
#
# COMPACT_ATOMS: atom_id res chain seq x y z
N LEU A 1 -2.50 10.77 -0.42
CA LEU A 1 -1.49 11.32 -1.33
C LEU A 1 -1.60 10.65 -2.69
N PRO A 2 -1.17 11.29 -3.79
CA PRO A 2 -1.28 10.72 -5.13
C PRO A 2 -0.51 9.41 -5.27
N ILE A 3 -1.11 8.48 -6.03
CA ILE A 3 -0.51 7.21 -6.43
C ILE A 3 -0.66 7.03 -7.94
N LYS A 4 0.33 6.41 -8.57
CA LYS A 4 0.26 5.99 -9.98
C LYS A 4 0.34 4.48 -10.06
N ILE A 5 -0.63 3.86 -10.75
CA ILE A 5 -0.67 2.41 -10.96
C ILE A 5 -0.24 2.14 -12.39
N VAL A 6 0.83 1.37 -12.55
CA VAL A 6 1.35 0.93 -13.86
C VAL A 6 1.21 -0.58 -13.96
N GLN A 7 0.49 -1.06 -14.96
CA GLN A 7 0.26 -2.49 -15.15
C GLN A 7 1.14 -3.03 -16.27
N THR A 8 1.78 -4.16 -16.00
CA THR A 8 2.49 -4.97 -16.99
C THR A 8 1.89 -6.39 -17.01
N PRO A 9 2.27 -7.27 -17.96
CA PRO A 9 1.73 -8.63 -17.99
C PRO A 9 2.04 -9.49 -16.75
N LYS A 10 3.13 -9.20 -16.01
CA LYS A 10 3.62 -10.05 -14.92
C LYS A 10 3.66 -9.36 -13.55
N GLU A 11 3.46 -8.05 -13.52
CA GLU A 11 3.43 -7.27 -12.29
C GLU A 11 2.67 -5.97 -12.48
N THR A 12 2.09 -5.49 -11.40
CA THR A 12 1.55 -4.14 -11.26
C THR A 12 2.46 -3.36 -10.32
N LEU A 13 2.88 -2.17 -10.73
CA LEU A 13 3.68 -1.26 -9.93
C LEU A 13 2.76 -0.18 -9.37
N MET A 14 2.86 0.05 -8.06
CA MET A 14 2.29 1.22 -7.42
C MET A 14 3.42 2.18 -7.09
N LEU A 15 3.37 3.37 -7.68
CA LEU A 15 4.29 4.46 -7.41
C LEU A 15 3.61 5.41 -6.44
N PHE A 16 4.28 5.73 -5.34
CA PHE A 16 3.79 6.68 -4.36
C PHE A 16 4.50 8.01 -4.59
N GLU A 17 3.73 9.10 -4.69
CA GLU A 17 4.34 10.44 -4.69
C GLU A 17 5.13 10.62 -3.39
N GLU A 18 4.51 10.26 -2.26
CA GLU A 18 5.13 10.33 -0.95
C GLU A 18 6.43 9.50 -0.87
N PHE A 19 7.49 10.16 -0.39
CA PHE A 19 8.86 9.61 -0.28
C PHE A 19 9.47 9.09 -1.59
N THR A 20 8.79 9.24 -2.74
CA THR A 20 9.24 8.73 -4.04
C THR A 20 9.59 7.22 -3.98
N VAL A 21 8.73 6.42 -3.35
CA VAL A 21 8.90 4.97 -3.21
C VAL A 21 7.93 4.20 -4.10
N PHE A 22 8.17 2.90 -4.27
CA PHE A 22 7.32 2.04 -5.08
C PHE A 22 7.05 0.70 -4.40
N ARG A 23 5.92 0.09 -4.75
CA ARG A 23 5.53 -1.26 -4.38
C ARG A 23 5.35 -2.09 -5.65
N GLN A 24 5.86 -3.31 -5.61
CA GLN A 24 5.69 -4.31 -6.67
C GLN A 24 4.61 -5.31 -6.25
N ILE A 25 3.64 -5.54 -7.13
CA ILE A 25 2.58 -6.52 -6.95
C ILE A 25 2.67 -7.53 -8.09
N PHE A 26 3.14 -8.75 -7.79
CA PHE A 26 3.36 -9.76 -8.82
C PHE A 26 2.06 -10.44 -9.24
N THR A 27 1.83 -10.51 -10.56
CA THR A 27 0.62 -11.12 -11.16
C THR A 27 0.96 -12.33 -12.04
N ASP A 28 2.16 -12.88 -11.88
CA ASP A 28 2.67 -14.00 -12.70
C ASP A 28 2.32 -15.39 -12.13
N GLY A 29 1.44 -15.45 -11.14
CA GLY A 29 0.96 -16.68 -10.51
C GLY A 29 1.89 -17.27 -9.45
N ARG A 30 2.97 -16.57 -9.08
CA ARG A 30 3.79 -16.96 -7.93
C ARG A 30 2.99 -16.86 -6.63
N LYS A 31 3.43 -17.60 -5.61
CA LYS A 31 2.90 -17.51 -4.25
C LYS A 31 3.74 -16.56 -3.40
N LEU A 32 3.18 -16.11 -2.28
CA LEU A 32 3.96 -15.41 -1.26
C LEU A 32 5.11 -16.30 -0.75
N PRO A 33 6.26 -15.72 -0.38
CA PRO A 33 7.35 -16.47 0.26
C PRO A 33 6.88 -17.10 1.58
N VAL A 34 7.36 -18.31 1.88
CA VAL A 34 7.01 -19.04 3.12
C VAL A 34 7.80 -18.54 4.33
N ASP A 35 9.02 -18.05 4.11
CA ASP A 35 9.92 -17.50 5.14
C ASP A 35 10.61 -16.25 4.57
N PRO A 36 9.87 -15.13 4.42
CA PRO A 36 10.41 -13.91 3.84
C PRO A 36 11.38 -13.22 4.80
N GLN A 37 12.46 -12.64 4.26
CA GLN A 37 13.18 -11.60 4.98
C GLN A 37 12.24 -10.41 5.20
N PRO A 38 11.99 -9.94 6.44
CA PRO A 38 11.02 -8.87 6.67
C PRO A 38 11.39 -7.55 5.98
N THR A 39 10.42 -6.92 5.32
CA THR A 39 10.60 -5.65 4.60
C THR A 39 9.49 -4.65 4.94
N PHE A 40 9.68 -3.36 4.65
CA PHE A 40 8.69 -2.32 5.00
C PHE A 40 7.37 -2.46 4.23
N PHE A 41 7.42 -2.85 2.96
CA PHE A 41 6.21 -3.03 2.12
C PHE A 41 5.73 -4.48 2.04
N GLY A 42 6.45 -5.40 2.69
CA GLY A 42 6.22 -6.83 2.51
C GLY A 42 6.39 -7.28 1.06
N TYR A 43 5.82 -8.45 0.78
CA TYR A 43 5.75 -9.04 -0.55
C TYR A 43 4.29 -9.10 -0.96
N SER A 44 4.01 -8.80 -2.24
CA SER A 44 2.63 -8.77 -2.75
C SER A 44 2.48 -9.64 -3.98
N VAL A 45 1.44 -10.47 -3.97
CA VAL A 45 0.98 -11.24 -5.14
C VAL A 45 -0.47 -10.92 -5.40
N ALA A 46 -0.92 -11.08 -6.64
CA ALA A 46 -2.28 -10.76 -7.00
C ALA A 46 -2.84 -11.59 -8.15
N HIS A 47 -4.17 -11.67 -8.16
CA HIS A 47 -4.96 -12.28 -9.21
C HIS A 47 -6.24 -11.49 -9.45
N TRP A 48 -6.90 -11.78 -10.57
CA TRP A 48 -8.19 -11.21 -10.90
C TRP A 48 -9.32 -12.17 -10.53
N GLU A 49 -10.29 -11.68 -9.78
CA GLU A 49 -11.58 -12.31 -9.56
C GLU A 49 -12.64 -11.50 -10.30
N GLN A 50 -12.97 -11.92 -11.52
CA GLN A 50 -13.87 -11.18 -12.42
C GLN A 50 -13.36 -9.75 -12.67
N ASN A 51 -14.00 -8.74 -12.06
CA ASN A 51 -13.64 -7.33 -12.15
C ASN A 51 -12.91 -6.79 -10.91
N THR A 52 -12.56 -7.65 -9.96
CA THR A 52 -11.85 -7.28 -8.73
C THR A 52 -10.40 -7.74 -8.84
N PHE A 53 -9.46 -6.81 -8.67
CA PHE A 53 -8.05 -7.16 -8.52
C PHE A 53 -7.78 -7.42 -7.04
N VAL A 54 -7.42 -8.66 -6.72
CA VAL A 54 -7.21 -9.13 -5.35
C VAL A 54 -5.72 -9.23 -5.10
N VAL A 55 -5.23 -8.52 -4.09
CA VAL A 55 -3.82 -8.51 -3.70
C VAL A 55 -3.71 -9.13 -2.31
N GLU A 56 -2.77 -10.05 -2.15
CA GLU A 56 -2.41 -10.62 -0.86
C GLU A 56 -0.98 -10.21 -0.53
N SER A 57 -0.75 -9.79 0.72
CA SER A 57 0.56 -9.35 1.18
C SER A 57 0.91 -9.86 2.57
N ALA A 58 2.20 -10.17 2.75
CA ALA A 58 2.80 -10.66 3.99
C ALA A 58 4.31 -10.36 4.02
N GLY A 59 4.99 -10.70 5.11
CA GLY A 59 6.44 -10.51 5.26
C GLY A 59 6.84 -9.06 5.55
N PHE A 60 5.97 -8.35 6.25
CA PHE A 60 6.24 -7.02 6.77
C PHE A 60 7.21 -7.10 7.95
N ASN A 61 8.05 -6.07 8.14
CA ASN A 61 8.72 -5.86 9.42
C ASN A 61 7.76 -5.19 10.42
N ASP A 62 8.15 -5.08 11.69
CA ASP A 62 7.34 -4.50 12.77
C ASP A 62 7.73 -3.05 13.13
N LYS A 63 8.39 -2.34 12.22
CA LYS A 63 8.99 -1.01 12.48
C LYS A 63 8.11 0.16 12.05
N THR A 64 6.88 -0.13 11.64
CA THR A 64 5.91 0.84 11.13
C THR A 64 4.55 0.64 11.79
N TYR A 65 3.59 1.49 11.42
CA TYR A 65 2.19 1.38 11.81
C TYR A 65 1.33 1.15 10.56
N ILE A 66 0.15 0.58 10.74
CA ILE A 66 -0.81 0.35 9.65
C ILE A 66 -1.30 1.67 9.06
N ASP A 67 -1.44 2.69 9.90
CA ASP A 67 -1.92 4.01 9.52
C ASP A 67 -1.16 5.15 10.24
N GLY A 68 -1.52 6.39 9.90
CA GLY A 68 -0.94 7.59 10.52
C GLY A 68 -1.39 7.83 11.97
N GLU A 69 -2.38 7.10 12.46
CA GLU A 69 -2.89 7.20 13.84
C GLU A 69 -2.15 6.24 14.80
N GLY A 70 -1.25 5.41 14.27
CA GLY A 70 -0.38 4.56 15.07
C GLY A 70 -0.96 3.18 15.36
N LEU A 71 -1.84 2.64 14.51
CA LEU A 71 -2.32 1.27 14.66
C LEU A 71 -1.15 0.26 14.54
N PRO A 72 -0.86 -0.54 15.59
CA PRO A 72 0.30 -1.40 15.61
C PRO A 72 0.13 -2.61 14.70
N HIS A 73 1.25 -3.20 14.28
CA HIS A 73 1.27 -4.51 13.65
C HIS A 73 2.55 -5.25 14.00
N SER A 74 2.54 -6.56 13.75
CA SER A 74 3.68 -7.45 13.90
C SER A 74 4.13 -7.98 12.54
N GLU A 75 5.19 -8.80 12.54
CA GLU A 75 5.63 -9.55 11.34
C GLU A 75 4.61 -10.63 10.91
N ASP A 76 3.61 -10.95 11.75
CA ASP A 76 2.53 -11.89 11.42
C ASP A 76 1.40 -11.21 10.61
N LEU A 77 1.53 -9.91 10.31
CA LEU A 77 0.55 -9.16 9.53
C LEU A 77 0.37 -9.75 8.13
N GLN A 78 -0.89 -10.05 7.81
CA GLN A 78 -1.34 -10.36 6.47
C GLN A 78 -2.41 -9.36 6.05
N ILE A 79 -2.31 -8.89 4.81
CA ILE A 79 -3.23 -7.92 4.23
C ILE A 79 -3.82 -8.53 2.97
N THR A 80 -5.14 -8.57 2.89
CA THR A 80 -5.87 -8.84 1.64
C THR A 80 -6.54 -7.56 1.18
N GLU A 81 -6.29 -7.16 -0.06
CA GLU A 81 -6.78 -5.93 -0.65
C GLU A 81 -7.66 -6.28 -1.85
N ARG A 82 -8.86 -5.68 -1.92
CA ARG A 82 -9.79 -5.87 -3.04
C ARG A 82 -10.02 -4.55 -3.74
N TYR A 83 -9.43 -4.41 -4.92
CA TYR A 83 -9.50 -3.22 -5.75
C TYR A 83 -10.70 -3.34 -6.69
N ARG A 84 -11.61 -2.37 -6.62
CA ARG A 84 -12.78 -2.28 -7.51
C ARG A 84 -12.87 -0.88 -8.12
N ARG A 85 -13.10 -0.81 -9.42
CA ARG A 85 -13.33 0.44 -10.15
C ARG A 85 -14.82 0.52 -10.52
N PRO A 86 -15.69 1.07 -9.65
CA PRO A 86 -17.14 1.10 -9.89
C PRO A 86 -17.52 1.93 -11.12
N ASP A 87 -16.73 2.95 -11.43
CA ASP A 87 -16.86 3.78 -12.62
C ASP A 87 -15.48 4.31 -13.06
N PHE A 88 -15.44 5.08 -14.14
CA PHE A 88 -14.18 5.58 -14.69
C PHE A 88 -13.41 6.49 -13.71
N GLY A 89 -14.09 7.30 -12.90
CA GLY A 89 -13.48 8.31 -12.04
C GLY A 89 -13.04 7.80 -10.66
N HIS A 90 -13.49 6.62 -10.23
CA HIS A 90 -13.31 6.17 -8.85
C HIS A 90 -12.67 4.79 -8.75
N LEU A 91 -11.73 4.65 -7.82
CA LEU A 91 -11.19 3.38 -7.36
C LEU A 91 -11.55 3.22 -5.88
N VAL A 92 -12.00 2.03 -5.49
CA VAL A 92 -12.25 1.69 -4.09
C VAL A 92 -11.38 0.50 -3.74
N ILE A 93 -10.58 0.64 -2.68
CA ILE A 93 -9.78 -0.44 -2.13
C ILE A 93 -10.34 -0.83 -0.78
N GLU A 94 -10.72 -2.09 -0.64
CA GLU A 94 -11.12 -2.68 0.64
C GLU A 94 -9.96 -3.51 1.17
N PHE A 95 -9.42 -3.11 2.30
CA PHE A 95 -8.35 -3.79 3.02
C PHE A 95 -8.95 -4.67 4.09
N THR A 96 -8.44 -5.90 4.22
CA THR A 96 -8.67 -6.79 5.36
C THR A 96 -7.33 -7.05 6.01
N PHE A 97 -7.19 -6.67 7.27
CA PHE A 97 -5.97 -6.85 8.05
C PHE A 97 -6.16 -8.03 9.00
N THR A 98 -5.19 -8.93 9.01
CA THR A 98 -5.14 -10.08 9.92
C THR A 98 -3.78 -10.10 10.60
N ASP A 99 -3.76 -9.89 11.92
CA ASP A 99 -2.55 -9.99 12.73
C ASP A 99 -2.96 -10.49 14.14
N PRO A 100 -2.84 -11.81 14.39
CA PRO A 100 -3.28 -12.41 15.66
C PRO A 100 -2.53 -11.92 16.89
N LYS A 101 -1.36 -11.28 16.74
CA LYS A 101 -0.60 -10.73 17.87
C LYS A 101 -1.17 -9.40 18.36
N ASN A 102 -1.77 -8.62 17.46
CA ASN A 102 -2.30 -7.29 17.77
C ASN A 102 -3.83 -7.21 17.79
N TYR A 103 -4.54 -8.12 17.10
CA TYR A 103 -5.99 -8.06 16.95
C TYR A 103 -6.66 -9.43 17.18
N GLU A 104 -7.77 -9.44 17.93
CA GLU A 104 -8.52 -10.67 18.25
C GLU A 104 -9.18 -11.32 17.03
N ARG A 105 -9.44 -10.52 15.98
CA ARG A 105 -10.07 -10.97 14.74
C ARG A 105 -9.66 -10.06 13.58
N PRO A 106 -9.76 -10.54 12.33
CA PRO A 106 -9.58 -9.68 11.17
C PRO A 106 -10.53 -8.49 11.20
N TRP A 107 -10.06 -7.36 10.69
CA TRP A 107 -10.83 -6.13 10.54
C TRP A 107 -10.59 -5.49 9.18
N THR A 108 -11.50 -4.61 8.77
CA THR A 108 -11.52 -4.06 7.42
C THR A 108 -11.51 -2.54 7.43
N ALA A 109 -10.84 -1.95 6.44
CA ALA A 109 -10.98 -0.54 6.09
C ALA A 109 -11.27 -0.38 4.60
N THR A 110 -11.97 0.68 4.22
CA THR A 110 -12.26 0.99 2.82
C THR A 110 -11.74 2.38 2.50
N VAL A 111 -10.91 2.48 1.46
CA VAL A 111 -10.29 3.73 1.04
C VAL A 111 -10.75 4.05 -0.40
N PRO A 112 -11.48 5.17 -0.60
CA PRO A 112 -11.83 5.66 -1.92
C PRO A 112 -10.69 6.51 -2.51
N PHE A 113 -10.52 6.42 -3.82
CA PHE A 113 -9.57 7.19 -4.60
C PHE A 113 -10.30 7.85 -5.77
N ASN A 114 -9.94 9.10 -6.05
CA ASN A 114 -10.41 9.84 -7.22
C ASN A 114 -9.34 9.84 -8.30
N LEU A 115 -9.73 9.61 -9.55
CA LEU A 115 -8.85 9.75 -10.69
C LEU A 115 -8.45 11.22 -10.85
N MET A 116 -7.14 11.46 -10.97
CA MET A 116 -6.58 12.75 -11.36
C MET A 116 -6.08 12.62 -12.81
N PRO A 117 -6.87 13.05 -13.82
CA PRO A 117 -6.41 13.01 -15.21
C PRO A 117 -5.38 14.11 -15.46
N ASP A 118 -4.56 13.93 -16.51
CA ASP A 118 -3.61 14.92 -17.02
C ASP A 118 -2.63 15.47 -15.97
N THR A 119 -2.28 14.64 -14.99
CA THR A 119 -1.29 14.94 -13.96
C THR A 119 -0.22 13.86 -13.90
N GLU A 120 0.91 14.20 -13.29
CA GLU A 120 2.02 13.28 -13.04
C GLU A 120 2.44 13.37 -11.57
N LEU A 121 3.06 12.29 -11.08
CA LEU A 121 3.66 12.33 -9.75
C LEU A 121 4.90 13.23 -9.78
N ASN A 122 5.08 14.05 -8.75
CA ASN A 122 6.31 14.81 -8.55
C ASN A 122 7.24 14.07 -7.57
N GLU A 123 8.53 14.39 -7.57
CA GLU A 123 9.41 13.87 -6.52
C GLU A 123 9.03 14.49 -5.16
N HIS A 124 8.69 13.64 -4.19
CA HIS A 124 8.58 14.04 -2.80
C HIS A 124 9.84 13.63 -2.06
N LEU A 125 10.72 14.61 -1.85
CA LEU A 125 11.91 14.44 -1.04
C LEU A 125 11.64 15.06 0.32
N CYS A 126 11.73 14.25 1.37
CA CYS A 126 11.95 14.80 2.71
C CYS A 126 13.39 15.31 2.76
N GLU A 127 13.62 16.51 2.25
CA GLU A 127 14.79 17.28 2.64
C GLU A 127 14.65 17.55 4.14
N ASN A 128 15.72 17.29 4.90
CA ASN A 128 15.78 17.61 6.31
C ASN A 128 15.63 19.14 6.45
N GLU A 129 14.39 19.62 6.55
CA GLU A 129 13.98 21.01 6.63
C GLU A 129 14.76 21.71 7.73
N LYS A 130 15.96 22.21 7.40
CA LYS A 130 16.83 22.94 8.33
C LYS A 130 16.19 24.25 8.77
N ASP A 131 15.19 24.68 8.03
CA ASP A 131 14.43 25.90 8.25
C ASP A 131 13.09 25.63 8.96
N HIS A 132 12.79 24.38 9.37
CA HIS A 132 11.62 24.07 10.20
C HIS A 132 11.55 25.00 11.42
N ASP A 133 12.67 25.21 12.11
CA ASP A 133 12.75 26.11 13.26
C ASP A 133 12.66 27.60 12.89
N LEU A 134 12.92 27.97 11.63
CA LEU A 134 12.78 29.35 11.12
C LEU A 134 11.35 29.66 10.70
N LEU A 135 10.60 28.69 10.19
CA LEU A 135 9.20 28.84 9.78
C LEU A 135 8.24 29.07 10.96
N TYR A 136 8.61 28.61 12.16
CA TYR A 136 7.80 28.74 13.39
C TYR A 136 8.36 29.74 14.41
N ARG A 137 9.39 30.53 14.06
CA ARG A 137 9.80 31.69 14.86
C ARG A 137 8.78 32.82 14.70
N LYS A 138 7.96 33.01 15.72
CA LYS A 138 7.17 34.24 15.93
C LYS A 138 8.06 35.45 16.20
#